data_AF-A0A7C3UCY0-F1
#
_entry.id   AF-A0A7C3UCY0-F1
#
_cell.length_a   1.000
_cell.length_b   1.000
_cell.length_c   1.000
_cell.angle_alpha   90.00
_cell.angle_beta   90.00
_cell.angle_gamma   90.00
#
_symmetry.space_group_name_H-M   'P 1'
#
loop_
_entity.id
_entity.type
_entity.pdbx_description
1 polymer ?
#
loop_
_entity_poly.entity_id
_entity_poly.type
_entity_poly.pdbx_seq_one_letter_code
_entity_poly.pdbx_strand_id
1 'polypeptide(L)' 'MKHKPIKRWEMIKAEGNLAKRLKPSCPRCGGGIYMAVHKEKTGKTRQYCGKCHYTIWP' A
#
# COMPACT_ATOMS: atom_id res chain seq x y z
N MET A 1 -13.54 -13.01 -14.15
CA MET A 1 -12.19 -12.41 -14.19
C MET A 1 -11.52 -12.67 -12.83
N LYS A 2 -10.52 -13.56 -12.72
CA LYS A 2 -9.83 -13.79 -11.44
C LYS A 2 -8.77 -12.70 -11.25
N HIS A 3 -8.86 -11.94 -10.16
CA HIS A 3 -7.83 -10.95 -9.83
C HIS A 3 -6.51 -11.66 -9.53
N LYS A 4 -5.40 -11.14 -10.09
CA LYS A 4 -4.06 -11.69 -9.85
C LYS A 4 -3.72 -11.55 -8.36
N PRO A 5 -3.32 -12.64 -7.67
CA PRO A 5 -3.00 -12.56 -6.26
C PRO A 5 -1.80 -11.63 -6.03
N ILE A 6 -1.93 -10.75 -5.04
CA ILE A 6 -0.86 -9.83 -4.64
C ILE A 6 0.20 -10.59 -3.84
N LYS A 7 1.46 -10.47 -4.28
CA LYS A 7 2.63 -10.96 -3.54
C LYS A 7 3.00 -9.95 -2.46
N ARG A 8 2.64 -10.25 -1.21
CA ARG A 8 2.86 -9.35 -0.07
C ARG A 8 4.34 -9.09 0.24
N TRP A 9 5.21 -10.05 -0.05
CA TRP A 9 6.65 -9.95 0.19
C TRP A 9 7.35 -8.93 -0.72
N GLU A 10 6.83 -8.67 -1.93
CA GLU A 10 7.38 -7.65 -2.85
C GLU A 10 7.20 -6.22 -2.29
N MET A 11 6.34 -6.02 -1.29
CA MET A 11 6.09 -4.72 -0.65
C MET A 11 7.02 -4.44 0.54
N ILE A 12 7.91 -5.38 0.86
CA ILE A 12 8.87 -5.28 1.96
C ILE A 12 10.26 -5.43 1.35
N LYS A 13 11.11 -4.43 1.53
CA LYS A 13 12.52 -4.50 1.12
C LYS A 13 13.34 -4.81 2.36
N ALA A 14 14.06 -5.93 2.32
CA ALA A 14 15.08 -6.23 3.32
C ALA A 14 16.34 -5.44 2.98
N GLU A 15 16.75 -4.53 3.86
CA GLU A 15 18.05 -3.84 3.78
C GLU A 15 18.87 -4.28 4.98
N GLY A 16 19.77 -5.25 4.77
CA GLY A 16 20.58 -5.85 5.83
C GLY A 16 19.70 -6.51 6.90
N ASN A 17 19.77 -6.00 8.13
CA ASN A 17 19.02 -6.50 9.29
C ASN A 17 17.66 -5.82 9.49
N LEU A 18 17.27 -4.87 8.61
CA LEU A 18 16.05 -4.08 8.76
C LEU A 18 15.06 -4.38 7.61
N ALA A 19 13.82 -4.67 7.97
CA ALA A 19 12.72 -4.79 7.03
C ALA A 19 12.05 -3.42 6.82
N LYS A 20 12.36 -2.75 5.70
CA LYS A 20 11.69 -1.49 5.32
C LYS A 20 10.40 -1.79 4.56
N ARG A 21 9.30 -1.19 5.01
CA ARG A 21 8.02 -1.24 4.30
C ARG A 21 8.04 -0.24 3.16
N LEU A 22 7.80 -0.70 1.94
CA LEU A 22 7.80 0.16 0.73
C LEU A 22 6.50 0.95 0.57
N LYS A 23 5.41 0.49 1.19
CA LYS A 23 4.08 1.09 1.07
C LYS A 23 3.52 1.49 2.45
N PRO A 24 2.71 2.56 2.51
CA PRO A 24 2.05 2.99 3.74
C PRO A 24 1.07 1.94 4.24
N SER A 25 0.94 1.81 5.56
CA SER A 25 -0.05 0.94 6.20
C SER A 25 -1.37 1.68 6.39
N CYS A 26 -2.50 0.97 6.28
CA CYS A 26 -3.80 1.59 6.52
C CYS A 26 -4.01 1.89 8.01
N PRO A 27 -4.32 3.14 8.40
CA PRO A 27 -4.54 3.49 9.80
C PRO A 27 -5.81 2.86 10.38
N ARG A 28 -6.81 2.54 9.55
CA ARG A 28 -8.07 1.92 10.00
C ARG A 28 -8.00 0.41 10.11
N CYS A 29 -7.21 -0.24 9.26
CA CYS A 29 -7.15 -1.71 9.23
C CYS A 29 -6.01 -2.30 10.06
N GLY A 30 -5.08 -1.47 10.53
CA GLY A 30 -3.92 -1.90 11.31
C GLY A 30 -2.75 -2.43 10.48
N GLY A 31 -1.79 -3.03 11.18
CA GLY A 31 -0.52 -3.50 10.61
C GLY A 31 -0.69 -4.66 9.62
N GLY A 32 0.07 -4.60 8.52
CA GLY A 32 0.09 -5.66 7.50
C GLY A 32 -0.86 -5.45 6.31
N ILE A 33 -1.67 -4.38 6.34
CA ILE A 33 -2.50 -3.96 5.21
C ILE A 33 -1.89 -2.73 4.57
N TYR A 34 -1.24 -2.96 3.44
CA TYR A 34 -0.60 -1.93 2.65
C TYR A 34 -1.63 -1.20 1.79
N MET A 35 -1.51 0.12 1.70
CA MET A 35 -2.32 0.95 0.81
C MET A 35 -1.65 1.06 -0.56
N ALA A 36 -2.47 1.07 -1.61
CA ALA A 36 -2.04 1.31 -2.97
C ALA A 36 -1.84 2.81 -3.19
N VAL A 37 -0.68 3.21 -3.69
CA VAL A 37 -0.36 4.60 -3.99
C VAL A 37 -0.58 4.81 -5.49
N HIS A 38 -1.50 5.70 -5.84
CA HIS A 38 -1.79 6.07 -7.23
C HIS A 38 -1.46 7.55 -7.43
N LYS A 39 -0.62 7.83 -8.42
CA LYS A 39 -0.35 9.20 -8.86
C LYS A 39 -1.41 9.60 -9.88
N GLU A 40 -2.15 10.65 -9.59
CA GLU A 40 -3.14 11.23 -10.50
C GLU A 40 -2.46 12.13 -11.53
N LYS A 41 -3.13 12.33 -12.68
CA LYS A 41 -2.63 13.19 -13.77
C LYS A 41 -2.45 14.66 -13.35
N THR A 42 -3.18 15.08 -12.33
CA THR A 42 -3.13 16.42 -11.72
C THR A 42 -2.00 16.59 -10.68
N GLY A 43 -1.08 15.62 -10.58
CA GLY A 43 0.06 15.68 -9.66
C GLY A 43 -0.25 15.30 -8.21
N LYS A 44 -1.53 15.03 -7.89
CA LYS A 44 -1.95 14.57 -6.57
C LYS A 44 -1.69 13.08 -6.40
N THR A 45 -1.26 12.66 -5.22
CA THR A 45 -1.07 11.24 -4.91
C THR A 45 -2.21 10.80 -4.01
N ARG A 46 -2.98 9.79 -4.42
CA ARG A 46 -3.97 9.14 -3.55
C ARG A 46 -3.42 7.84 -3.01
N GLN A 47 -3.74 7.55 -1.76
CA GLN A 47 -3.50 6.24 -1.16
C GLN A 47 -4.85 5.57 -0.92
N TYR A 48 -5.00 4.35 -1.42
CA TYR A 48 -6.24 3.59 -1.36
C TYR A 48 -6.06 2.27 -0.61
N CYS A 49 -6.93 1.98 0.35
CA CYS A 49 -6.96 0.70 1.04
C CYS A 49 -7.92 -0.26 0.33
N GLY A 50 -7.40 -1.35 -0.24
CA GLY A 50 -8.22 -2.38 -0.87
C GLY A 50 -9.08 -3.23 0.07
N LYS A 51 -8.93 -3.09 1.41
CA LYS A 51 -9.72 -3.85 2.40
C LYS A 51 -10.89 -3.06 2.98
N CYS A 52 -10.68 -1.81 3.40
CA CYS A 52 -11.76 -0.97 3.96
C CYS A 52 -12.20 0.17 3.04
N HIS A 53 -11.68 0.20 1.81
CA HIS A 53 -11.96 1.22 0.79
C HIS A 53 -11.64 2.66 1.26
N TYR A 54 -10.75 2.80 2.25
CA TYR A 54 -10.30 4.12 2.69
C TYR A 54 -9.43 4.76 1.63
N THR A 55 -9.72 6.01 1.31
CA THR A 55 -8.86 6.82 0.44
C THR A 55 -8.36 8.01 1.24
N ILE A 56 -7.05 8.21 1.24
CA ILE A 56 -6.42 9.41 1.79
C ILE A 56 -5.65 10.11 0.68
N TRP A 57 -5.70 11.44 0.72
CA TRP A 57 -5.02 12.33 -0.22
C TRP A 57 -3.97 13.13 0.56
N PRO A 58 -2.77 12.54 0.74
CA PRO A 58 -1.62 13.28 1.26
C PRO A 58 -1.07 14.30 0.26
#